data_AF-A0A1G1KW07-F1
#
_entry.id   AF-A0A1G1KW07-F1
#
_cell.length_a   1.000
_cell.length_b   1.000
_cell.length_c   1.000
_cell.angle_alpha   90.00
_cell.angle_beta   90.00
_cell.angle_gamma   90.00
#
_symmetry.space_group_name_H-M   'P 1'
#
loop_
_entity.id
_entity.type
_entity.pdbx_description
1 polymer ?
#
loop_
_entity_poly.entity_id
_entity_poly.type
_entity_poly.pdbx_seq_one_letter_code
_entity_poly.pdbx_strand_id
1 'polypeptide(L)'
;MAKHKENEIKKNKTEVHPKYLRCKTRVRIVDFMRVEDTLGNCPLAPFDLEVKDKIACAASPSEELIQEEEAQARAQEVRNILANLIDKAQLTSNQKACYDMVYIEELTDPEIAGRLGIDKRNVRRLKQAIFKALKRVYEKQCLKDIAATYKLKDKQRLVISLYCDEQLCLREIANRLNMQVSSIESMLCRLRKKIF
;
A
#
# COMPACT_ATOMS: atom_id res chain seq x y z
N MET A 1 -13.48 -75.99 -74.31
CA MET A 1 -13.91 -77.40 -74.35
C MET A 1 -14.30 -77.84 -72.95
N ALA A 2 -15.30 -78.71 -72.87
CA ALA A 2 -16.21 -78.96 -71.75
C ALA A 2 -15.60 -79.61 -70.48
N LYS A 3 -16.24 -79.31 -69.33
CA LYS A 3 -16.75 -80.22 -68.25
C LYS A 3 -17.08 -79.34 -67.03
N HIS A 4 -18.34 -78.98 -66.77
CA HIS A 4 -19.33 -79.74 -66.00
C HIS A 4 -18.78 -80.46 -64.76
N LYS A 5 -19.14 -79.94 -63.57
CA LYS A 5 -19.84 -80.63 -62.46
C LYS A 5 -20.04 -79.60 -61.33
N GLU A 6 -21.24 -79.08 -61.08
CA GLU A 6 -22.40 -79.69 -60.41
C GLU A 6 -22.22 -79.98 -58.91
N ASN A 7 -23.12 -79.35 -58.13
CA ASN A 7 -23.83 -79.86 -56.94
C ASN A 7 -23.02 -79.97 -55.63
N GLU A 8 -23.47 -79.57 -54.44
CA GLU A 8 -24.81 -79.36 -53.83
C GLU A 8 -24.73 -78.22 -52.78
N ILE A 9 -25.58 -77.20 -52.76
CA ILE A 9 -26.87 -77.09 -52.05
C ILE A 9 -26.95 -77.74 -50.65
N LYS A 10 -27.05 -76.89 -49.62
CA LYS A 10 -28.16 -76.85 -48.63
C LYS A 10 -28.05 -75.53 -47.85
N LYS A 11 -28.81 -74.52 -48.27
CA LYS A 11 -30.07 -74.06 -47.65
C LYS A 11 -29.92 -73.77 -46.14
N ASN A 12 -29.99 -72.49 -45.78
CA ASN A 12 -31.23 -72.00 -45.19
C ASN A 12 -31.41 -70.50 -45.39
N LYS A 13 -32.65 -70.18 -45.74
CA LYS A 13 -33.21 -68.90 -46.17
C LYS A 13 -33.43 -67.99 -44.97
N THR A 14 -33.29 -66.68 -45.18
CA THR A 14 -34.34 -65.65 -44.93
C THR A 14 -33.81 -64.30 -45.46
N GLU A 15 -34.17 -63.91 -46.69
CA GLU A 15 -35.29 -62.99 -47.02
C GLU A 15 -35.01 -61.49 -46.76
N VAL A 16 -34.26 -60.89 -47.70
CA VAL A 16 -34.54 -59.68 -48.52
C VAL A 16 -35.58 -58.63 -48.06
N HIS A 17 -35.08 -57.41 -47.73
CA HIS A 17 -35.55 -56.01 -48.03
C HIS A 17 -37.02 -55.56 -47.75
N PRO A 18 -37.43 -54.25 -47.88
CA PRO A 18 -36.71 -52.98 -48.12
C PRO A 18 -37.13 -51.74 -47.25
N LYS A 19 -36.24 -50.74 -47.22
CA LYS A 19 -36.42 -49.27 -47.37
C LYS A 19 -37.73 -48.51 -46.95
N TYR A 20 -37.49 -47.51 -46.06
CA TYR A 20 -38.15 -46.20 -45.81
C TYR A 20 -39.46 -46.11 -45.01
N LEU A 21 -39.37 -45.55 -43.80
CA LEU A 21 -40.32 -44.55 -43.30
C LEU A 21 -39.55 -43.46 -42.51
N ARG A 22 -39.70 -42.21 -42.93
CA ARG A 22 -39.24 -41.00 -42.21
C ARG A 22 -40.17 -40.68 -41.03
N CYS A 23 -39.66 -39.87 -40.10
CA CYS A 23 -40.35 -39.08 -39.06
C CYS A 23 -40.59 -39.85 -37.74
N LYS A 24 -40.26 -39.37 -36.53
CA LYS A 24 -39.95 -38.03 -36.02
C LYS A 24 -38.91 -38.18 -34.89
N THR A 25 -37.84 -37.41 -34.91
CA THR A 25 -36.97 -37.26 -33.74
C THR A 25 -37.80 -36.61 -32.63
N ARG A 26 -38.04 -37.33 -31.54
CA ARG A 26 -38.72 -36.79 -30.36
C ARG A 26 -37.74 -35.86 -29.67
N VAL A 27 -37.72 -34.59 -30.08
CA VAL A 27 -37.01 -33.53 -29.34
C VAL A 27 -37.66 -33.48 -27.97
N ARG A 28 -36.98 -34.00 -26.95
CA ARG A 28 -37.30 -33.63 -25.58
C ARG A 28 -36.82 -32.19 -25.46
N ILE A 29 -37.74 -31.26 -25.68
CA ILE A 29 -37.59 -29.91 -25.16
C ILE A 29 -37.59 -30.12 -23.65
N VAL A 30 -36.40 -30.09 -23.05
CA VAL A 30 -36.29 -29.95 -21.61
C VAL A 30 -36.63 -28.49 -21.39
N ASP A 31 -37.90 -28.22 -21.14
CA ASP A 31 -38.29 -26.96 -20.54
C ASP A 31 -37.56 -26.93 -19.21
N PHE A 32 -36.54 -26.07 -19.10
CA PHE A 32 -36.07 -25.62 -17.80
C PHE A 32 -37.23 -24.83 -17.21
N MET A 33 -38.17 -25.54 -16.57
CA MET A 33 -39.09 -24.91 -15.65
C MET A 33 -38.21 -24.18 -14.65
N ARG A 34 -38.22 -22.85 -14.72
CA ARG A 34 -37.78 -22.01 -13.62
C ARG A 34 -38.58 -22.51 -12.42
N VAL A 35 -37.92 -23.25 -11.53
CA VAL A 35 -38.44 -23.44 -10.18
C VAL A 35 -38.37 -22.05 -9.59
N GLU A 36 -39.45 -21.28 -9.75
CA GLU A 36 -39.65 -20.15 -8.87
C GLU A 36 -39.70 -20.76 -7.48
N ASP A 37 -38.74 -20.39 -6.63
CA ASP A 37 -38.78 -20.75 -5.23
C ASP A 37 -40.11 -20.24 -4.67
N THR A 38 -41.10 -21.10 -4.64
CA THR A 38 -42.33 -20.93 -3.87
C THR A 38 -42.04 -21.26 -2.39
N LEU A 39 -40.88 -20.82 -1.91
CA LEU A 39 -40.58 -20.67 -0.49
C LEU A 39 -40.85 -19.20 -0.16
N GLY A 40 -42.14 -18.88 -0.05
CA GLY A 40 -42.56 -17.64 0.58
C GLY A 40 -41.93 -17.58 1.96
N ASN A 41 -41.23 -16.47 2.26
CA ASN A 41 -40.81 -16.04 3.60
C ASN A 41 -40.81 -17.16 4.66
N CYS A 42 -39.97 -18.19 4.50
CA CYS A 42 -39.73 -19.10 5.60
C CYS A 42 -38.91 -18.30 6.63
N PRO A 43 -39.40 -18.09 7.86
CA PRO A 43 -38.59 -17.44 8.87
C PRO A 43 -37.33 -18.28 9.05
N LEU A 44 -36.17 -17.67 8.81
CA LEU A 44 -34.87 -18.29 9.00
C LEU A 44 -34.83 -18.90 10.41
N ALA A 45 -34.29 -20.12 10.54
CA ALA A 45 -34.11 -20.71 11.85
C ALA A 45 -33.17 -19.81 12.67
N PRO A 46 -33.28 -19.78 14.01
CA PRO A 46 -32.42 -18.95 14.86
C PRO A 46 -30.92 -19.14 14.57
N PHE A 47 -30.50 -20.36 14.24
CA PHE A 47 -29.13 -20.66 13.81
C PHE A 47 -28.75 -19.99 12.49
N ASP A 48 -29.63 -20.02 11.48
CA ASP A 48 -29.37 -19.40 10.18
C ASP A 48 -29.35 -17.87 10.27
N LEU A 49 -30.15 -17.30 11.17
CA LEU A 49 -30.09 -15.87 11.52
C LEU A 49 -28.75 -15.52 12.17
N GLU A 50 -28.29 -16.29 13.16
CA GLU A 50 -27.00 -16.06 13.79
C GLU A 50 -25.83 -16.21 12.81
N VAL A 51 -25.88 -17.19 11.90
CA VAL A 51 -24.84 -17.39 10.87
C VAL A 51 -24.86 -16.24 9.88
N LYS A 52 -26.04 -15.81 9.43
CA LYS A 52 -26.19 -14.65 8.54
C LYS A 52 -25.70 -13.36 9.20
N ASP A 53 -26.00 -13.16 10.48
CA ASP A 53 -25.52 -12.02 11.25
C ASP A 53 -23.99 -12.09 11.42
N LYS A 54 -23.42 -13.28 11.70
CA LYS A 54 -21.97 -13.46 11.79
C LYS A 54 -21.26 -13.22 10.46
N ILE A 55 -21.84 -13.65 9.33
CA ILE A 55 -21.30 -13.41 7.98
C ILE A 55 -21.46 -11.94 7.58
N ALA A 56 -22.56 -11.29 7.96
CA ALA A 56 -22.78 -9.87 7.70
C ALA A 56 -21.91 -8.95 8.59
N CYS A 57 -21.52 -9.42 9.78
CA CYS A 57 -20.59 -8.72 10.67
C CYS A 57 -19.11 -9.02 10.37
N ALA A 58 -18.81 -10.08 9.61
CA ALA A 58 -17.46 -10.35 9.14
C ALA A 58 -17.11 -9.36 8.02
N ALA A 59 -15.94 -8.74 8.11
CA ALA A 59 -15.42 -7.93 7.01
C ALA A 59 -15.35 -8.80 5.76
N SER A 60 -15.78 -8.27 4.61
CA SER A 60 -15.65 -9.02 3.37
C SER A 60 -14.17 -9.31 3.12
N PRO A 61 -13.78 -10.52 2.71
CA PRO A 61 -12.39 -10.80 2.34
C PRO A 61 -11.82 -9.79 1.31
N SER A 62 -12.69 -9.20 0.48
CA SER A 62 -12.30 -8.11 -0.42
C SER A 62 -11.98 -6.79 0.30
N GLU A 63 -12.67 -6.48 1.39
CA GLU A 63 -12.42 -5.29 2.20
C GLU A 63 -11.12 -5.43 3.00
N GLU A 64 -10.80 -6.63 3.50
CA GLU A 64 -9.53 -6.93 4.16
C GLU A 64 -8.35 -6.73 3.20
N LEU A 65 -8.47 -7.22 1.96
CA LEU A 65 -7.45 -7.01 0.92
C LEU A 65 -7.27 -5.53 0.57
N ILE A 66 -8.36 -4.76 0.45
CA ILE A 66 -8.29 -3.30 0.21
C ILE A 66 -7.58 -2.60 1.38
N GLN A 67 -7.87 -2.98 2.62
CA GLN A 67 -7.21 -2.40 3.79
C GLN A 67 -5.71 -2.73 3.84
N GLU A 68 -5.32 -3.95 3.47
CA GLU A 68 -3.90 -4.33 3.36
C GLU A 68 -3.19 -3.58 2.24
N GLU A 69 -3.80 -3.42 1.07
CA GLU A 69 -3.26 -2.63 -0.04
C GLU A 69 -3.09 -1.15 0.36
N GLU A 70 -4.09 -0.56 1.02
CA GLU A 70 -4.01 0.79 1.55
C GLU A 70 -2.92 0.93 2.62
N ALA A 71 -2.76 -0.06 3.50
CA ALA A 71 -1.72 -0.06 4.53
C ALA A 71 -0.33 -0.13 3.88
N GLN A 72 -0.16 -0.96 2.86
CA GLN A 72 1.08 -1.05 2.09
C GLN A 72 1.38 0.25 1.34
N ALA A 73 0.37 0.87 0.71
CA ALA A 73 0.52 2.16 0.04
C ALA A 73 0.97 3.25 1.02
N ARG A 74 0.32 3.36 2.18
CA ARG A 74 0.72 4.30 3.25
C ARG A 74 2.13 4.02 3.76
N ALA A 75 2.49 2.75 3.96
CA ALA A 75 3.84 2.37 4.37
C ALA A 75 4.89 2.80 3.33
N GLN A 76 4.58 2.66 2.04
CA GLN A 76 5.46 3.08 0.96
C GLN A 76 5.61 4.61 0.89
N GLU A 77 4.53 5.36 1.09
CA GLU A 77 4.57 6.81 1.20
C GLU A 77 5.47 7.27 2.35
N VAL A 78 5.32 6.67 3.53
CA VAL A 78 6.15 6.98 4.70
C VAL A 78 7.63 6.68 4.42
N ARG A 79 7.94 5.56 3.76
CA ARG A 79 9.31 5.23 3.33
C ARG A 79 9.87 6.27 2.37
N ASN A 80 9.09 6.71 1.39
CA ASN A 80 9.50 7.74 0.43
C ASN A 80 9.76 9.09 1.13
N ILE A 81 8.91 9.48 2.09
CA ILE A 81 9.09 10.69 2.89
C ILE A 81 10.38 10.59 3.72
N LEU A 82 10.61 9.46 4.39
CA LEU A 82 11.83 9.23 5.18
C LEU A 82 13.08 9.28 4.31
N ALA A 83 13.09 8.63 3.14
CA ALA A 83 14.21 8.67 2.20
C ALA A 83 14.54 10.11 1.79
N ASN A 84 13.52 10.89 1.41
CA ASN A 84 13.68 12.30 1.08
C ASN A 84 14.23 13.13 2.24
N LEU A 85 13.84 12.84 3.49
CA LEU A 85 14.35 13.53 4.67
C LEU A 85 15.81 13.16 4.95
N ILE A 86 16.20 11.89 4.78
CA ILE A 86 17.57 11.41 4.97
C ILE A 86 18.52 12.06 3.95
N ASP A 87 18.10 12.14 2.68
CA ASP A 87 18.89 12.76 1.63
C ASP A 87 19.12 14.25 1.89
N LYS A 88 18.06 14.95 2.30
CA LYS A 88 18.15 16.37 2.69
C LYS A 88 18.92 16.62 3.98
N ALA A 89 19.00 15.62 4.87
CA ALA A 89 19.70 15.74 6.15
C ALA A 89 21.23 15.74 6.03
N GLN A 90 21.77 15.38 4.86
CA GLN A 90 23.22 15.37 4.59
C GLN A 90 24.01 14.64 5.70
N LEU A 91 23.50 13.48 6.13
CA LEU A 91 24.15 12.68 7.16
C LEU A 91 25.55 12.23 6.68
N THR A 92 26.52 12.28 7.60
CA THR A 92 27.87 11.72 7.38
C THR A 92 27.80 10.21 7.17
N SER A 93 28.82 9.61 6.55
CA SER A 93 28.89 8.15 6.34
C SER A 93 28.67 7.35 7.62
N ASN A 94 29.30 7.77 8.73
CA ASN A 94 29.13 7.13 10.03
C ASN A 94 27.71 7.30 10.60
N GLN A 95 27.06 8.43 10.34
CA GLN A 95 25.67 8.64 10.75
C GLN A 95 24.69 7.83 9.91
N LYS A 96 24.95 7.66 8.61
CA LYS A 96 24.15 6.79 7.73
C LYS A 96 24.26 5.33 8.17
N ALA A 97 25.49 4.84 8.36
CA ALA A 97 25.72 3.49 8.88
C ALA A 97 25.04 3.26 10.24
N CYS A 98 25.13 4.23 11.16
CA CYS A 98 24.43 4.16 12.44
C CYS A 98 22.91 4.23 12.28
N TYR A 99 22.38 4.96 11.30
CA TYR A 99 20.94 5.00 11.01
C TYR A 99 20.45 3.64 10.50
N ASP A 100 21.16 3.05 9.54
CA ASP A 100 20.82 1.75 8.95
C ASP A 100 20.80 0.66 10.03
N MET A 101 21.84 0.62 10.88
CA MET A 101 21.92 -0.34 11.99
C MET A 101 20.79 -0.19 13.02
N VAL A 102 20.25 1.02 13.21
CA VAL A 102 19.23 1.30 14.22
C VAL A 102 17.82 1.07 13.69
N TYR A 103 17.54 1.50 12.46
CA TYR A 103 16.17 1.57 11.93
C TYR A 103 15.89 0.51 10.86
N ILE A 104 16.91 -0.09 10.25
CA ILE A 104 16.76 -1.19 9.28
C ILE A 104 17.06 -2.52 9.95
N GLU A 105 18.18 -2.59 10.69
CA GLU A 105 18.62 -3.84 11.34
C GLU A 105 18.16 -3.98 12.81
N GLU A 106 17.55 -2.94 13.38
CA GLU A 106 17.02 -2.92 14.76
C GLU A 106 18.03 -3.36 15.85
N LEU A 107 19.32 -3.08 15.63
CA LEU A 107 20.39 -3.49 16.53
C LEU A 107 20.40 -2.70 17.84
N THR A 108 20.89 -3.35 18.89
CA THR A 108 21.06 -2.74 20.20
C THR A 108 22.31 -1.83 20.27
N ASP A 109 22.31 -0.84 21.17
CA ASP A 109 23.46 0.04 21.43
C ASP A 109 24.82 -0.69 21.55
N PRO A 110 24.97 -1.82 22.27
CA PRO A 110 26.24 -2.55 22.35
C PRO A 110 26.66 -3.21 21.03
N GLU A 111 25.72 -3.70 20.22
CA GLU A 111 26.02 -4.32 18.93
C GLU A 111 26.48 -3.28 17.91
N ILE A 112 25.81 -2.12 17.88
CA ILE A 112 26.22 -0.97 17.06
C ILE A 112 27.61 -0.49 17.45
N ALA A 113 27.87 -0.38 18.75
CA ALA A 113 29.19 -0.03 19.29
C ALA A 113 30.27 -1.03 18.82
N GLY A 114 29.97 -2.33 18.87
CA GLY A 114 30.86 -3.39 18.40
C GLY A 114 31.12 -3.32 16.90
N ARG A 115 30.09 -3.09 16.07
CA ARG A 115 30.23 -3.02 14.60
C ARG A 115 30.94 -1.76 14.12
N LEU A 116 30.69 -0.62 14.75
CA LEU A 116 31.34 0.65 14.38
C LEU A 116 32.73 0.81 15.04
N GLY A 117 33.08 -0.04 16.01
CA GLY A 117 34.32 0.09 16.78
C GLY A 117 34.34 1.34 17.67
N ILE A 118 33.18 1.77 18.20
CA ILE A 118 33.06 3.02 18.96
C ILE A 118 32.40 2.75 20.32
N ASP A 119 32.73 3.55 21.34
CA ASP A 119 32.07 3.53 22.64
C ASP A 119 30.55 3.73 22.58
N LYS A 120 29.83 3.08 23.49
CA LYS A 120 28.37 3.24 23.68
C LYS A 120 27.94 4.71 23.84
N ARG A 121 28.77 5.54 24.49
CA ARG A 121 28.50 6.98 24.65
C ARG A 121 28.48 7.71 23.31
N ASN A 122 29.34 7.33 22.39
CA ASN A 122 29.41 7.93 21.07
C ASN A 122 28.28 7.44 20.17
N VAL A 123 27.82 6.19 20.31
CA VAL A 123 26.58 5.71 19.66
C VAL A 123 25.38 6.57 20.04
N ARG A 124 25.21 6.87 21.35
CA ARG A 124 24.15 7.78 21.81
C ARG A 124 24.28 9.19 21.23
N ARG A 125 25.49 9.73 21.15
CA ARG A 125 25.75 11.03 20.52
C ARG A 125 25.42 11.02 19.03
N LEU A 126 25.76 9.95 18.32
CA LEU A 126 25.40 9.76 16.91
C LEU A 126 23.89 9.72 16.73
N LYS A 127 23.16 8.92 17.54
CA LYS A 127 21.69 8.90 17.54
C LYS A 127 21.08 10.28 17.74
N GLN A 128 21.58 11.03 18.74
CA GLN A 128 21.12 12.41 18.97
C GLN A 128 21.44 13.36 17.82
N ALA A 129 22.61 13.21 17.18
CA ALA A 129 23.01 14.01 16.04
C ALA A 129 22.11 13.74 14.83
N ILE A 130 21.84 12.45 14.54
CA ILE A 130 20.91 12.01 13.49
C ILE A 130 19.52 12.59 13.75
N PHE A 131 18.99 12.42 14.95
CA PHE A 131 17.68 12.94 15.32
C PHE A 131 17.59 14.47 15.16
N LYS A 132 18.63 15.20 15.60
CA LYS A 132 18.71 16.66 15.40
C LYS A 132 18.75 17.04 13.92
N ALA A 133 19.49 16.30 13.09
CA ALA A 133 19.57 16.57 11.65
C ALA A 133 18.22 16.34 10.97
N LEU A 134 17.59 15.18 11.20
CA LEU A 134 16.27 14.85 10.66
C LEU A 134 15.19 15.83 11.13
N LYS A 135 15.17 16.16 12.42
CA LYS A 135 14.23 17.15 12.98
C LYS A 135 14.38 18.52 12.33
N ARG A 136 15.62 18.98 12.09
CA ARG A 136 15.87 20.27 11.43
C ARG A 136 15.32 20.30 10.00
N VAL A 137 15.53 19.23 9.24
CA VAL A 137 15.02 19.14 7.87
C VAL A 137 13.50 19.09 7.86
N TYR A 138 12.91 18.27 8.74
CA TYR A 138 11.47 18.18 8.87
C TYR A 138 10.83 19.53 9.24
N GLU A 139 11.39 20.23 10.24
CA GLU A 139 10.94 21.58 10.60
C GLU A 139 11.00 22.57 9.43
N LYS A 140 12.07 22.54 8.62
CA LYS A 140 12.18 23.38 7.42
C LYS A 140 11.11 23.02 6.39
N GLN A 141 10.85 21.74 6.18
CA GLN A 141 9.81 21.27 5.26
C GLN A 141 8.43 21.78 5.71
N CYS A 142 8.07 21.59 6.98
CA CYS A 142 6.80 22.09 7.52
C CYS A 142 6.65 23.62 7.43
N LEU A 143 7.75 24.37 7.63
CA LEU A 143 7.73 25.82 7.45
C LEU A 143 7.46 26.22 5.99
N LYS A 144 8.03 25.49 5.02
CA LYS A 144 7.73 25.69 3.60
C LYS A 144 6.28 25.37 3.28
N ASP A 145 5.77 24.27 3.81
CA ASP A 145 4.39 23.85 3.62
C ASP A 145 3.42 24.91 4.18
N ILE A 146 3.68 25.43 5.39
CA ILE A 146 2.89 26.55 5.95
C ILE A 146 2.96 27.80 5.07
N ALA A 147 4.14 28.14 4.54
CA ALA A 147 4.28 29.31 3.68
C ALA A 147 3.48 29.18 2.39
N ALA A 148 3.30 27.96 1.88
CA ALA A 148 2.48 27.65 0.71
C ALA A 148 0.98 27.61 1.05
N THR A 149 0.59 26.99 2.17
CA THR A 149 -0.82 26.77 2.53
C THR A 149 -1.47 28.00 3.15
N TYR A 150 -0.77 28.74 4.01
CA TYR A 150 -1.35 29.85 4.78
C TYR A 150 -1.01 31.22 4.18
N LYS A 151 -1.94 32.17 4.30
CA LYS A 151 -1.68 33.59 4.03
C LYS A 151 -0.80 34.18 5.15
N LEU A 152 0.51 34.08 4.96
CA LEU A 152 1.50 34.74 5.80
C LEU A 152 1.74 36.20 5.37
N LYS A 153 2.19 37.03 6.30
CA LYS A 153 2.66 38.39 5.97
C LYS A 153 3.92 38.30 5.10
N ASP A 154 4.13 39.28 4.21
CA ASP A 154 5.28 39.28 3.29
C ASP A 154 6.62 39.16 4.01
N LYS A 155 6.77 39.84 5.15
CA LYS A 155 7.95 39.71 6.01
C LYS A 155 8.15 38.30 6.57
N GLN A 156 7.08 37.60 6.93
CA GLN A 156 7.16 36.21 7.43
C GLN A 156 7.58 35.26 6.30
N ARG A 157 7.03 35.44 5.09
CA ARG A 157 7.44 34.66 3.91
C ARG A 157 8.92 34.88 3.58
N LEU A 158 9.37 36.13 3.59
CA LEU A 158 10.76 36.47 3.33
C LEU A 158 11.71 35.87 4.37
N VAL A 159 11.35 35.88 5.65
CA VAL A 159 12.15 35.20 6.69
C VAL A 159 12.21 33.69 6.44
N ILE A 160 11.09 33.06 6.06
CA ILE A 160 11.05 31.63 5.76
C ILE A 160 11.90 31.30 4.53
N SER A 161 11.85 32.08 3.46
CA SER A 161 12.65 31.84 2.26
C SER A 161 14.14 31.99 2.55
N LEU A 162 14.54 33.06 3.26
CA LEU A 162 15.94 33.28 3.66
C LEU A 162 16.47 32.15 4.57
N TYR A 163 15.62 31.62 5.46
CA TYR A 163 15.99 30.55 6.39
C TYR A 163 15.99 29.15 5.76
N CYS A 164 15.02 28.86 4.89
CA CYS A 164 14.78 27.51 4.36
C CYS A 164 15.41 27.29 2.99
N ASP A 165 15.44 28.30 2.13
CA ASP A 165 15.96 28.21 0.75
C ASP A 165 17.43 28.64 0.71
N GLU A 166 17.74 29.82 1.25
CA GLU A 166 19.13 30.34 1.27
C GLU A 166 19.98 29.78 2.43
N GLN A 167 19.35 29.06 3.37
CA GLN A 167 20.01 28.46 4.54
C GLN A 167 20.83 29.43 5.41
N LEU A 168 20.47 30.71 5.41
CA LEU A 168 21.18 31.74 6.17
C LEU A 168 21.00 31.55 7.68
N CYS A 169 22.01 31.92 8.45
CA CYS A 169 21.89 31.92 9.90
C CYS A 169 20.98 33.06 10.37
N LEU A 170 20.35 32.91 11.54
CA LEU A 170 19.42 33.92 12.08
C LEU A 170 20.04 35.32 12.18
N ARG A 171 21.36 35.38 12.41
CA ARG A 171 22.11 36.63 12.48
C ARG A 171 22.27 37.29 11.10
N GLU A 172 22.52 36.52 10.06
CA GLU A 172 22.58 37.03 8.69
C GLU A 172 21.21 37.52 8.23
N ILE A 173 20.14 36.80 8.56
CA ILE A 173 18.77 37.21 8.26
C ILE A 173 18.44 38.52 9.00
N ALA A 174 18.79 38.61 10.28
CA ALA A 174 18.64 39.82 11.10
C ALA A 174 19.34 41.03 10.45
N ASN A 175 20.59 40.84 10.02
CA ASN A 175 21.36 41.88 9.36
C ASN A 175 20.74 42.30 8.02
N ARG A 176 20.29 41.35 7.18
CA ARG A 176 19.66 41.66 5.88
C ARG A 176 18.32 42.39 6.04
N LEU A 177 17.55 42.06 7.07
CA LEU A 177 16.23 42.64 7.31
C LEU A 177 16.26 43.87 8.22
N ASN A 178 17.43 44.28 8.73
CA ASN A 178 17.59 45.31 9.76
C ASN A 178 16.68 45.06 10.97
N MET A 179 16.65 43.82 11.46
CA MET A 179 15.85 43.39 12.60
C MET A 179 16.71 42.81 13.72
N GLN A 180 16.19 42.82 14.95
CA GLN A 180 16.82 42.08 16.03
C GLN A 180 16.64 40.57 15.86
N VAL A 181 17.68 39.81 16.21
CA VAL A 181 17.67 38.33 16.17
C VAL A 181 16.52 37.76 17.00
N SER A 182 16.27 38.32 18.19
CA SER A 182 15.16 37.93 19.09
C SER A 182 13.78 38.08 18.44
N SER A 183 13.60 39.07 17.57
CA SER A 183 12.35 39.29 16.84
C SER A 183 12.12 38.21 15.77
N ILE A 184 13.18 37.82 15.06
CA ILE A 184 13.14 36.72 14.09
C ILE A 184 12.90 35.39 14.80
N GLU A 185 13.59 35.12 15.90
CA GLU A 185 13.37 33.94 16.73
C GLU A 185 11.92 33.86 17.22
N SER A 186 11.39 34.97 17.74
CA SER A 186 10.00 35.06 18.18
C SER A 186 9.02 34.78 17.03
N MET A 187 9.32 35.28 15.84
CA MET A 187 8.51 35.07 14.64
C MET A 187 8.51 33.58 14.24
N LEU A 188 9.69 32.95 14.15
CA LEU A 188 9.82 31.53 13.85
C LEU A 188 9.18 30.66 14.92
N CYS A 189 9.32 31.00 16.21
CA CYS A 189 8.66 30.30 17.30
C CYS A 189 7.12 30.37 17.20
N ARG A 190 6.55 31.52 16.84
CA ARG A 190 5.09 31.64 16.61
C ARG A 190 4.63 30.83 15.41
N LEU A 191 5.44 30.74 14.35
CA LEU A 191 5.14 29.91 13.19
C LEU A 191 5.23 28.42 13.54
N ARG A 192 6.23 28.00 14.31
CA ARG A 192 6.36 26.63 14.82
C ARG A 192 5.17 26.18 15.67
N LYS A 193 4.64 27.05 16.53
CA LYS A 193 3.41 26.78 17.32
C LYS A 193 2.15 26.56 16.50
N LYS A 194 2.18 26.85 15.19
CA LYS A 194 1.08 26.52 14.28
C LYS A 194 1.26 25.17 13.59
N ILE A 195 2.46 24.60 13.64
CA ILE A 195 2.82 23.30 13.07
C ILE A 195 2.67 22.21 14.12
N PHE A 196 3.21 22.46 15.32
CA PHE A 196 3.27 21.56 16.47
C PHE A 196 2.45 22.13 17.62
#